data_AF-A0A9E3QIB0-F1
#
_entry.id   AF-A0A9E3QIB0-F1
#
_cell.length_a   1.000
_cell.length_b   1.000
_cell.length_c   1.000
_cell.angle_alpha   90.00
_cell.angle_beta   90.00
_cell.angle_gamma   90.00
#
_symmetry.space_group_name_H-M   'P 1'
#
loop_
_entity.id
_entity.type
_entity.pdbx_description
1 polymer ?
#
loop_
_entity_poly.entity_id
_entity_poly.type
_entity_poly.pdbx_seq_one_letter_code
_entity_poly.pdbx_strand_id
1 'polypeptide(L)' 'MNILLAAIQMPSEPGRPAENLERADARLRQAHEAGAELAVLPEMFNTGYGLLPDYTPWAEGRE' A
#
# COMPACT_ATOMS: atom_id res chain seq x y z
N MET A 1 20.21 15.68 11.78
CA MET A 1 18.79 15.40 12.03
C MET A 1 18.42 14.24 11.13
N ASN A 2 17.95 13.14 11.70
CA ASN A 2 17.61 11.94 10.94
C ASN A 2 16.09 11.80 10.97
N ILE A 3 15.49 11.50 9.82
CA ILE A 3 14.05 11.23 9.69
C ILE A 3 13.88 9.72 9.59
N LEU A 4 12.99 9.14 10.38
CA LEU A 4 12.60 7.73 10.23
C LEU A 4 11.45 7.61 9.24
N LEU A 5 11.63 6.78 8.20
CA LEU A 5 10.68 6.61 7.11
C LEU A 5 10.18 5.17 7.03
N ALA A 6 8.91 5.00 6.67
CA ALA A 6 8.31 3.70 6.37
C ALA A 6 7.93 3.59 4.89
N ALA A 7 8.59 2.69 4.16
CA ALA A 7 8.14 2.27 2.83
C ALA A 7 7.18 1.09 3.00
N ILE A 8 5.88 1.35 2.87
CA ILE A 8 4.86 0.35 3.16
C ILE A 8 4.62 -0.51 1.92
N GLN A 9 4.76 -1.82 2.09
CA GLN A 9 4.35 -2.82 1.09
C GLN A 9 3.05 -3.49 1.51
N MET A 10 2.07 -3.48 0.62
CA MET A 10 0.75 -4.06 0.85
C MET A 10 0.11 -4.54 -0.44
N PRO A 11 -0.69 -5.63 -0.41
CA PRO A 11 -1.50 -6.02 -1.53
C PRO A 11 -2.67 -5.05 -1.70
N SER A 12 -2.94 -4.63 -2.94
CA SER A 12 -4.06 -3.76 -3.28
C SER A 12 -4.95 -4.43 -4.31
N GLU A 13 -6.19 -4.74 -3.94
CA GLU A 13 -7.10 -5.48 -4.81
C GLU A 13 -7.96 -4.52 -5.65
N PRO A 14 -8.00 -4.65 -7.00
CA PRO A 14 -8.86 -3.85 -7.84
C PRO A 14 -10.34 -3.94 -7.43
N GLY A 15 -10.99 -2.78 -7.27
CA GLY A 15 -12.41 -2.70 -6.94
C GLY A 15 -12.75 -3.01 -5.47
N ARG A 16 -11.75 -3.09 -4.59
CA ARG A 16 -11.89 -3.38 -3.15
C ARG A 16 -11.41 -2.21 -2.26
N PRO A 17 -11.96 -0.98 -2.42
CA PRO A 17 -11.40 0.19 -1.75
C PRO A 17 -11.52 0.14 -0.22
N ALA A 18 -12.57 -0.47 0.32
CA ALA A 18 -12.73 -0.58 1.77
C ALA A 18 -11.66 -1.48 2.39
N GLU A 19 -11.45 -2.67 1.80
CA GLU A 19 -10.45 -3.64 2.26
C GLU A 19 -9.03 -3.12 2.06
N ASN A 20 -8.77 -2.39 0.97
CA ASN A 20 -7.49 -1.74 0.73
C ASN A 20 -7.20 -0.63 1.76
N LEU A 21 -8.18 0.22 2.07
CA LEU A 21 -8.03 1.26 3.09
C LEU A 21 -7.79 0.68 4.48
N GLU A 22 -8.48 -0.41 4.84
CA GLU A 22 -8.26 -1.11 6.11
C GLU A 22 -6.82 -1.65 6.22
N ARG A 23 -6.30 -2.27 5.15
CA ARG A 23 -4.90 -2.75 5.09
C ARG A 23 -3.88 -1.62 5.19
N ALA A 24 -4.16 -0.48 4.57
CA ALA A 24 -3.31 0.70 4.63
C ALA A 24 -3.31 1.31 6.05
N ASP A 25 -4.48 1.47 6.66
CA ASP A 25 -4.63 2.01 8.03
C ASP A 25 -3.87 1.15 9.05
N ALA A 26 -4.02 -0.18 8.99
CA ALA A 26 -3.30 -1.08 9.88
C ALA A 26 -1.77 -0.93 9.77
N ARG A 27 -1.24 -0.80 8.55
CA ARG A 27 0.20 -0.63 8.31
C ARG A 27 0.71 0.75 8.69
N LEU A 28 -0.09 1.81 8.48
CA LEU A 28 0.24 3.16 8.91
C LEU A 28 0.31 3.26 10.43
N ARG A 29 -0.62 2.61 11.15
CA ARG A 29 -0.57 2.51 12.62
C ARG A 29 0.71 1.83 13.08
N GLN A 30 1.07 0.69 12.47
CA GLN A 30 2.32 0.00 12.77
C GLN A 30 3.56 0.88 12.51
N ALA A 31 3.59 1.61 11.40
CA ALA A 31 4.69 2.53 11.08
C ALA A 31 4.78 3.68 12.10
N HIS A 32 3.64 4.23 12.51
CA HIS A 32 3.58 5.27 13.52
C HIS A 32 4.07 4.76 14.88
N GLU A 33 3.64 3.58 15.32
CA GLU A 33 4.10 2.92 16.55
C GLU A 33 5.61 2.63 16.54
N ALA A 34 6.19 2.39 15.36
CA ALA A 34 7.63 2.23 15.17
C ALA A 34 8.40 3.57 15.12
N GLY A 35 7.71 4.70 15.23
CA GLY A 35 8.31 6.04 15.25
C GLY A 35 8.56 6.66 13.87
N ALA A 36 7.98 6.12 12.80
CA ALA A 36 8.11 6.72 11.48
C ALA A 36 7.42 8.10 11.42
N GLU A 37 8.13 9.08 10.85
CA GLU A 37 7.66 10.45 10.66
C GLU A 37 7.05 10.67 9.28
N LEU A 38 7.43 9.83 8.31
CA LEU A 38 6.87 9.81 6.97
C LEU A 38 6.67 8.36 6.51
N ALA A 39 5.49 8.07 5.99
CA ALA A 39 5.18 6.80 5.36
C ALA A 39 4.79 7.02 3.91
N VAL A 40 5.25 6.13 3.03
CA VAL A 40 4.85 6.09 1.62
C VAL A 40 4.12 4.79 1.34
N LEU A 41 3.07 4.87 0.52
CA LEU A 41 2.22 3.75 0.12
C LEU A 41 2.48 3.41 -1.36
N PRO A 42 2.14 2.19 -1.81
CA PRO A 42 2.20 1.85 -3.23
C PRO A 42 1.35 2.78 -4.08
N GLU A 43 1.70 2.90 -5.35
CA GLU A 43 0.85 3.55 -6.35
C GLU A 43 -0.54 2.89 -6.36
N MET A 44 -1.60 3.70 -6.42
CA MET A 44 -3.00 3.22 -6.46
C MET A 44 -3.41 2.32 -5.27
N PHE A 45 -2.72 2.40 -4.13
CA PHE A 45 -2.98 1.51 -2.96
C PHE A 45 -4.45 1.42 -2.55
N ASN A 46 -5.23 2.49 -2.70
CA ASN A 46 -6.62 2.58 -2.26
C ASN A 46 -7.60 1.92 -3.24
N THR A 47 -7.22 1.72 -4.48
CA THR A 47 -8.13 1.23 -5.55
C THR A 47 -7.64 -0.05 -6.21
N GLY A 48 -6.36 -0.39 -6.05
CA GLY A 48 -5.70 -1.52 -6.70
C GLY A 48 -5.20 -1.17 -8.10
N TYR A 49 -4.05 -1.71 -8.49
CA TYR A 49 -3.51 -1.54 -9.82
C TYR A 49 -4.04 -2.62 -10.78
N GLY A 50 -4.19 -2.30 -12.07
CA GLY A 50 -4.63 -3.27 -13.08
C GLY A 50 -6.12 -3.26 -13.40
N LEU A 51 -6.72 -2.05 -13.51
CA LEU A 51 -8.07 -1.86 -14.07
C LEU A 51 -8.18 -2.36 -15.53
N LEU A 52 -7.06 -2.43 -16.26
CA LEU A 52 -6.98 -2.91 -17.63
C LEU A 52 -6.18 -4.23 -17.71
N PRO A 53 -6.64 -5.21 -18.50
CA PRO A 53 -6.14 -6.59 -18.47
C PRO A 53 -4.68 -6.75 -18.95
N ASP A 54 -4.17 -5.80 -19.73
CA ASP A 54 -2.86 -5.92 -20.39
C ASP A 54 -1.68 -5.96 -19.40
N TYR A 55 -1.85 -5.36 -18.21
CA TYR A 55 -0.77 -5.21 -17.22
C TYR A 55 -1.10 -5.74 -15.83
N THR A 56 -2.35 -6.12 -15.56
CA THR A 56 -2.78 -6.62 -14.23
C THR A 56 -1.91 -7.75 -13.68
N PRO A 57 -1.49 -8.77 -14.48
CA PRO A 57 -0.65 -9.86 -13.96
C PRO A 57 0.74 -9.43 -13.48
N TRP A 58 1.24 -8.29 -13.96
CA TRP A 58 2.57 -7.76 -13.64
C TRP A 58 2.55 -6.69 -12.55
N ALA A 59 1.37 -6.12 -12.28
CA ALA A 59 1.23 -4.97 -11.41
C ALA A 59 1.22 -5.34 -9.92
N GLU A 60 0.53 -6.42 -9.57
CA GLU A 60 0.42 -6.94 -8.21
C GLU A 60 1.09 -8.32 -8.20
N GLY A 61 2.42 -8.34 -8.37
CA GLY A 61 3.20 -9.57 -8.42
C GLY A 61 2.90 -10.46 -7.22
N ARG A 62 2.22 -11.58 -7.46
CA ARG A 62 2.02 -12.66 -6.48
C ARG A 62 2.95 -13.80 -6.89
N GLU A 63 4.22 -13.67 -6.56
CA GLU A 63 5.13 -14.83 -6.41
C GLU A 63 5.08 -15.32 -4.96
#